data_AF-A0A812XM32-F1
#
_entry.id   AF-A0A812XM32-F1
#
_cell.length_a   1.000
_cell.length_b   1.000
_cell.length_c   1.000
_cell.angle_alpha   90.00
_cell.angle_beta   90.00
_cell.angle_gamma   90.00
#
_symmetry.space_group_name_H-M   'P 1'
#
loop_
_entity.id
_entity.type
_entity.pdbx_description
1 polymer ?
#
loop_
_entity_poly.entity_id
_entity_poly.type
_entity_poly.pdbx_seq_one_letter_code
_entity_poly.pdbx_strand_id
1 'polypeptide(L)'
;MEEGRAPLLKLALHDVTAAFLVLRLLPPRTWWQLRALSAEWRQLLDDHAESCTDRSTRSQMFGEMGRGCFGLVKLLVEASGPLRTANEEVDFAGCIYRAVHYGSVGPLQQLLRPLAAESFARRTFAVAVIREALVQAAVAGDAATCRAVLQEYGPNSAAALSRRLGTDDALTALKAASDWHLMSPGEVSEPRRQAVDEVDCGSVYQVMLSG
;
A
#
# COMPACT_ATOMS: atom_id res chain seq x y z
N MET A 1 26.07 23.95 10.33
CA MET A 1 25.08 23.64 11.39
C MET A 1 24.22 22.52 10.85
N GLU A 2 24.69 21.29 11.02
CA GLU A 2 23.96 20.07 10.68
C GLU A 2 23.81 19.28 11.98
N GLU A 3 22.69 19.48 12.67
CA GLU A 3 22.25 18.62 13.76
C GLU A 3 20.76 18.39 13.53
N GLY A 4 20.37 17.16 13.23
CA GLY A 4 18.94 16.85 13.07
C GLY A 4 18.53 15.55 12.39
N ARG A 5 19.44 14.66 12.00
CA ARG A 5 19.06 13.38 11.36
C ARG A 5 19.97 12.22 11.74
N ALA A 6 19.87 11.76 12.98
CA ALA A 6 20.23 10.38 13.33
C ALA A 6 19.63 9.97 14.68
N PRO A 7 18.44 9.33 14.72
CA PRO A 7 18.08 8.63 15.95
C PRO A 7 17.51 7.22 15.78
N LEU A 8 17.68 6.50 14.67
CA LEU A 8 17.12 5.12 14.58
C LEU A 8 18.03 4.03 13.99
N LEU A 9 19.33 4.29 13.83
CA LEU A 9 20.30 3.24 13.48
C LEU A 9 20.54 2.19 14.59
N LYS A 10 19.79 2.24 15.71
CA LYS A 10 19.94 1.34 16.87
C LYS A 10 18.61 0.99 17.56
N LEU A 11 17.51 0.77 16.85
CA LEU A 11 16.42 0.03 17.50
C LEU A 11 16.90 -1.40 17.74
N ALA A 12 17.01 -1.79 19.01
CA ALA A 12 17.43 -3.12 19.34
C ALA A 12 16.32 -4.11 18.96
N LEU A 13 16.69 -5.32 18.53
CA LEU A 13 15.74 -6.34 18.07
C LEU A 13 14.60 -6.60 19.08
N HIS A 14 14.88 -6.42 20.37
CA HIS A 14 13.89 -6.56 21.44
C HIS A 14 12.81 -5.47 21.41
N ASP A 15 13.13 -4.23 21.02
CA ASP A 15 12.16 -3.13 20.93
C ASP A 15 11.16 -3.37 19.80
N VAL A 16 11.65 -3.82 18.63
CA VAL A 16 10.81 -4.18 17.48
C VAL A 16 9.93 -5.38 17.80
N THR A 17 10.48 -6.37 18.51
CA THR A 17 9.75 -7.56 18.94
C THR A 17 8.69 -7.22 19.97
N ALA A 18 9.00 -6.37 20.95
CA ALA A 18 8.04 -5.89 21.94
C ALA A 18 6.93 -5.08 21.27
N ALA A 19 7.29 -4.15 20.37
CA ALA A 19 6.33 -3.40 19.58
C ALA A 19 5.42 -4.35 18.78
N PHE A 20 5.96 -5.35 18.09
CA PHE A 20 5.16 -6.35 17.39
C PHE A 20 4.18 -7.08 18.32
N LEU A 21 4.66 -7.59 19.46
CA LEU A 21 3.84 -8.35 20.41
C LEU A 21 2.70 -7.50 21.01
N VAL A 22 2.93 -6.20 21.21
CA VAL A 22 1.91 -5.27 21.69
C VAL A 22 0.94 -4.91 20.56
N LEU A 23 1.45 -4.60 19.37
CA LEU A 23 0.64 -4.12 18.26
C LEU A 23 -0.20 -5.20 17.57
N ARG A 24 0.27 -6.45 17.54
CA ARG A 24 -0.49 -7.56 16.93
C ARG A 24 -1.85 -7.78 17.57
N LEU A 25 -2.05 -7.31 18.81
CA LEU A 25 -3.29 -7.42 19.56
C LEU A 25 -4.25 -6.24 19.31
N LEU A 26 -3.76 -5.19 18.66
CA LEU A 26 -4.56 -4.00 18.36
C LEU A 26 -5.29 -4.17 17.02
N PRO A 27 -6.49 -3.57 16.87
CA PRO A 27 -7.14 -3.48 15.57
C PRO A 27 -6.24 -2.79 14.53
N PRO A 28 -6.22 -3.25 13.27
CA PRO A 28 -5.33 -2.72 12.22
C PRO A 28 -5.34 -1.20 12.07
N ARG A 29 -6.53 -0.58 12.16
CA ARG A 29 -6.70 0.88 12.13
C ARG A 29 -5.83 1.62 13.14
N THR A 30 -5.51 0.99 14.27
CA THR A 30 -4.71 1.55 15.35
C THR A 30 -3.24 1.61 14.97
N TRP A 31 -2.73 0.62 14.22
CA TRP A 31 -1.34 0.61 13.75
C TRP A 31 -1.03 1.88 12.96
N TRP A 32 -1.98 2.31 12.13
CA TRP A 32 -1.86 3.52 11.31
C TRP A 32 -1.97 4.81 12.10
N GLN A 33 -2.77 4.85 13.16
CA GLN A 33 -2.85 6.03 14.03
C GLN A 33 -1.52 6.30 14.74
N LEU A 34 -0.70 5.27 15.00
CA LEU A 34 0.62 5.43 15.59
C LEU A 34 1.60 6.22 14.70
N ARG A 35 1.44 6.17 13.37
CA ARG A 35 2.23 6.99 12.42
C ARG A 35 2.02 8.50 12.59
N ALA A 36 0.90 8.91 13.21
CA ALA A 36 0.61 10.30 13.52
C ALA A 36 1.23 10.74 14.86
N LEU A 37 1.66 9.80 15.70
CA LEU A 37 2.19 10.11 17.04
C LEU A 37 3.66 10.55 17.01
N SER A 38 4.48 9.99 16.12
CA SER A 38 5.91 10.33 16.03
C SER A 38 6.55 9.91 14.71
N ALA A 39 7.71 10.49 14.37
CA ALA A 39 8.48 10.10 13.18
C ALA A 39 9.09 8.69 13.32
N GLU A 40 9.40 8.30 14.56
CA GLU A 40 9.99 7.02 14.91
C GLU A 40 9.02 5.86 14.67
N TRP A 41 7.75 6.04 15.06
CA TRP A 41 6.69 5.08 14.76
C TRP A 41 6.46 4.92 13.26
N ARG A 42 6.52 6.02 12.50
CA ARG A 42 6.43 5.97 11.04
C ARG A 42 7.57 5.15 10.44
N GLN A 43 8.80 5.42 10.86
CA GLN A 43 9.98 4.69 10.38
C GLN A 43 9.93 3.20 10.76
N LEU A 44 9.50 2.86 11.98
CA LEU A 44 9.35 1.48 12.45
C LEU A 44 8.28 0.70 11.68
N LEU A 45 7.16 1.35 11.35
CA LEU A 45 6.05 0.73 10.63
C LEU A 45 6.35 0.58 9.13
N ASP A 46 6.86 1.63 8.49
CA ASP A 46 7.03 1.68 7.02
C ASP A 46 8.37 1.12 6.53
N ASP A 47 9.37 1.03 7.42
CA ASP A 47 10.78 0.71 7.12
C ASP A 47 11.40 1.68 6.09
N HIS A 48 11.89 2.81 6.58
CA HIS A 48 12.88 3.59 5.82
C HIS A 48 14.26 2.96 5.95
N ALA A 49 14.44 1.81 5.32
CA ALA A 49 15.77 1.29 5.03
C ALA A 49 16.30 1.93 3.74
N GLU A 50 16.76 3.17 3.81
CA GLU A 50 17.61 3.76 2.75
C GLU A 50 18.98 3.06 2.62
N SER A 51 19.26 1.99 3.37
CA SER A 51 20.53 1.27 3.28
C SER A 51 20.40 -0.20 3.72
N CYS A 52 19.82 -1.04 2.87
CA CYS A 52 20.07 -2.48 2.90
C CYS A 52 21.00 -2.94 1.76
N THR A 53 21.81 -2.03 1.20
CA THR A 53 22.82 -2.30 0.18
C THR A 53 24.13 -2.90 0.71
N ASP A 54 24.33 -3.01 2.03
CA ASP A 54 25.64 -3.42 2.61
C ASP A 54 25.62 -4.70 3.45
N ARG A 55 24.76 -5.67 3.13
CA ARG A 55 24.77 -7.00 3.78
C ARG A 55 24.77 -8.17 2.80
N SER A 56 25.61 -8.09 1.77
CA SER A 56 25.99 -9.25 0.94
C SER A 56 26.94 -10.23 1.66
N THR A 57 27.40 -9.95 2.89
CA THR A 57 28.46 -10.76 3.54
C THR A 57 28.06 -11.51 4.82
N ARG A 58 26.78 -11.57 5.21
CA ARG A 58 26.39 -12.29 6.44
C ARG A 58 25.20 -13.26 6.35
N SER A 59 24.68 -13.51 5.15
CA SER A 59 23.52 -14.38 4.94
C SER A 59 23.88 -15.81 4.50
N GLN A 60 24.82 -16.46 5.20
CA GLN A 60 25.10 -17.89 5.01
C GLN A 60 24.77 -18.78 6.23
N MET A 61 24.19 -18.24 7.31
CA MET A 61 23.92 -19.03 8.52
C MET A 61 22.45 -19.18 8.93
N PHE A 62 21.53 -18.47 8.28
CA PHE A 62 20.10 -18.70 8.46
C PHE A 62 19.50 -19.00 7.10
N GLY A 63 19.11 -20.26 6.91
CA GLY A 63 18.55 -20.76 5.66
C GLY A 63 17.40 -19.89 5.16
N GLU A 64 17.42 -19.63 3.85
CA GLU A 64 16.27 -19.34 2.99
C GLU A 64 15.11 -18.50 3.58
N MET A 65 15.45 -17.41 4.26
CA MET A 65 14.58 -16.25 4.37
C MET A 65 15.30 -15.07 3.73
N GLY A 66 15.11 -14.93 2.42
CA GLY A 66 15.62 -13.83 1.62
C GLY A 66 15.29 -12.49 2.27
N ARG A 67 16.30 -11.85 2.87
CA ARG A 67 16.21 -10.58 3.58
C ARG A 67 16.00 -9.43 2.58
N GLY A 68 14.75 -9.17 2.23
CA GLY A 68 14.28 -7.80 2.12
C GLY A 68 14.12 -7.25 3.54
N CYS A 69 14.59 -6.05 3.80
CA CYS A 69 14.26 -5.34 5.04
C CYS A 69 12.74 -5.11 5.02
N PHE A 70 12.03 -5.74 5.97
CA PHE A 70 10.58 -5.71 6.03
C PHE A 70 10.17 -4.89 7.25
N GLY A 71 9.44 -3.79 7.02
CA GLY A 71 8.80 -3.03 8.08
C GLY A 71 7.76 -3.80 8.86
N LEU A 72 7.47 -3.31 10.06
CA LEU A 72 6.56 -3.97 11.00
C LEU A 72 5.16 -4.17 10.41
N VAL A 73 4.75 -3.32 9.46
CA VAL A 73 3.47 -3.46 8.73
C VAL A 73 3.33 -4.82 8.05
N LYS A 74 4.37 -5.31 7.36
CA LYS A 74 4.29 -6.62 6.69
C LYS A 74 4.03 -7.74 7.69
N LEU A 75 4.78 -7.76 8.80
CA LEU A 75 4.62 -8.78 9.84
C LEU A 75 3.24 -8.69 10.50
N LEU A 76 2.72 -7.48 10.73
CA LEU A 76 1.39 -7.28 11.29
C LEU A 76 0.28 -7.75 10.35
N VAL A 77 0.42 -7.50 9.05
CA VAL A 77 -0.51 -7.98 8.00
C VAL A 77 -0.48 -9.50 7.86
N GLU A 78 0.69 -10.13 7.92
CA GLU A 78 0.80 -11.58 7.92
C GLU A 78 0.16 -12.18 9.20
N ALA A 79 0.38 -11.54 10.35
CA ALA A 79 -0.16 -11.99 11.63
C ALA A 79 -1.68 -11.80 11.78
N SER A 80 -2.29 -10.83 11.09
CA SER A 80 -3.75 -10.68 11.13
C SER A 80 -4.49 -11.88 10.56
N GLY A 81 -3.85 -12.64 9.66
CA GLY A 81 -4.44 -13.81 9.03
C GLY A 81 -5.72 -13.47 8.26
N PRO A 82 -6.52 -14.49 7.87
CA PRO A 82 -7.77 -14.28 7.18
C PRO A 82 -8.76 -13.42 7.99
N LEU A 83 -9.34 -12.41 7.35
CA LEU A 83 -10.41 -11.59 7.89
C LEU A 83 -11.68 -12.46 7.98
N ARG A 84 -12.10 -12.76 9.20
CA ARG A 84 -13.24 -13.63 9.53
C ARG A 84 -14.52 -12.83 9.78
N THR A 85 -14.41 -11.56 10.11
CA THR A 85 -15.56 -10.72 10.45
C THR A 85 -15.64 -9.44 9.60
N ALA A 86 -16.85 -8.89 9.48
CA ALA A 86 -17.06 -7.61 8.80
C ALA A 86 -16.32 -6.45 9.49
N ASN A 87 -16.13 -6.52 10.81
CA ASN A 87 -15.38 -5.50 11.55
C ASN A 87 -13.89 -5.53 11.20
N GLU A 88 -13.30 -6.72 11.10
CA GLU A 88 -11.91 -6.89 10.65
C GLU A 88 -11.70 -6.39 9.22
N GLU A 89 -12.67 -6.66 8.35
CA GLU A 89 -12.70 -6.13 6.98
C GLU A 89 -12.74 -4.60 6.96
N VAL A 90 -13.64 -3.97 7.72
CA VAL A 90 -13.72 -2.50 7.81
C VAL A 90 -12.42 -1.90 8.37
N ASP A 91 -11.83 -2.51 9.40
CA ASP A 91 -10.58 -2.04 9.98
C ASP A 91 -9.41 -2.16 9.01
N PHE A 92 -9.36 -3.24 8.23
CA PHE A 92 -8.36 -3.46 7.19
C PHE A 92 -8.52 -2.49 6.02
N ALA A 93 -9.74 -2.24 5.55
CA ALA A 93 -10.02 -1.24 4.52
C ALA A 93 -9.57 0.16 4.97
N GLY A 94 -9.83 0.52 6.24
CA GLY A 94 -9.35 1.77 6.82
C GLY A 94 -7.82 1.92 6.80
N CYS A 95 -7.06 0.83 6.84
CA CYS A 95 -5.61 0.84 6.67
C CYS A 95 -5.22 1.18 5.23
N ILE A 96 -5.87 0.55 4.25
CA ILE A 96 -5.64 0.78 2.82
C ILE A 96 -5.94 2.24 2.46
N TYR A 97 -7.09 2.76 2.89
CA TYR A 97 -7.47 4.15 2.57
C TYR A 97 -6.55 5.17 3.23
N ARG A 98 -6.03 4.89 4.43
CA ARG A 98 -4.97 5.73 5.03
C ARG A 98 -3.68 5.67 4.21
N ALA A 99 -3.27 4.49 3.75
CA ALA A 99 -2.08 4.35 2.90
C ALA A 99 -2.23 5.14 1.59
N VAL A 100 -3.41 5.08 0.95
CA VAL A 100 -3.76 5.89 -0.24
C VAL A 100 -3.74 7.39 0.08
N HIS A 101 -4.42 7.81 1.14
CA HIS A 101 -4.49 9.22 1.54
C HIS A 101 -3.11 9.85 1.77
N TYR A 102 -2.15 9.09 2.32
CA TYR A 102 -0.78 9.55 2.54
C TYR A 102 0.17 9.26 1.37
N GLY A 103 -0.30 8.73 0.24
CA GLY A 103 0.52 8.34 -0.91
C GLY A 103 1.64 7.34 -0.56
N SER A 104 1.40 6.48 0.43
CA SER A 104 2.39 5.54 0.95
C SER A 104 2.39 4.23 0.13
N VAL A 105 3.06 4.25 -1.03
CA VAL A 105 3.07 3.14 -2.01
C VAL A 105 3.55 1.80 -1.43
N GLY A 106 4.69 1.78 -0.72
CA GLY A 106 5.24 0.54 -0.16
C GLY A 106 4.28 -0.14 0.84
N PRO A 107 3.81 0.58 1.87
CA PRO A 107 2.78 0.07 2.78
C PRO A 107 1.47 -0.31 2.09
N LEU A 108 1.04 0.44 1.07
CA LEU A 108 -0.14 0.08 0.29
C LEU A 108 0.05 -1.29 -0.39
N GLN A 109 1.18 -1.52 -1.06
CA GLN A 109 1.47 -2.83 -1.69
C GLN A 109 1.46 -3.97 -0.66
N GLN A 110 1.98 -3.75 0.54
CA GLN A 110 1.97 -4.75 1.61
C GLN A 110 0.54 -5.07 2.08
N LEU A 111 -0.33 -4.07 2.20
CA LEU A 111 -1.74 -4.24 2.56
C LEU A 111 -2.57 -4.87 1.43
N LEU A 112 -2.23 -4.58 0.19
CA LEU A 112 -2.93 -5.06 -0.99
C LEU A 112 -2.71 -6.56 -1.19
N ARG A 113 -1.45 -7.02 -1.25
CA ARG A 113 -1.07 -8.42 -1.50
C ARG A 113 -1.96 -9.51 -0.90
N PRO A 114 -2.28 -9.52 0.42
CA PRO A 114 -3.07 -10.60 1.00
C PRO A 114 -4.49 -10.70 0.40
N LEU A 115 -5.06 -9.61 -0.15
CA LEU A 115 -6.37 -9.62 -0.79
C LEU A 115 -6.41 -10.44 -2.09
N ALA A 116 -5.25 -10.80 -2.65
CA ALA A 116 -5.16 -11.67 -3.83
C ALA A 116 -5.49 -13.13 -3.47
N ALA A 117 -5.25 -13.53 -2.22
CA ALA A 117 -5.58 -14.87 -1.75
C ALA A 117 -7.09 -14.97 -1.45
N GLU A 118 -7.78 -15.91 -2.10
CA GLU A 118 -9.21 -16.09 -1.91
C GLU A 118 -9.60 -16.46 -0.48
N SER A 119 -8.69 -17.09 0.25
CA SER A 119 -8.85 -17.48 1.65
C SER A 119 -8.73 -16.32 2.64
N PHE A 120 -8.20 -15.16 2.23
CA PHE A 120 -7.89 -14.07 3.16
C PHE A 120 -9.11 -13.21 3.50
N ALA A 121 -9.95 -12.87 2.51
CA ALA A 121 -11.14 -12.05 2.74
C ALA A 121 -12.24 -12.39 1.72
N ARG A 122 -13.49 -12.00 2.00
CA ARG A 122 -14.60 -12.23 1.07
C ARG A 122 -14.34 -11.55 -0.28
N ARG A 123 -14.80 -12.17 -1.37
CA ARG A 123 -14.60 -11.66 -2.74
C ARG A 123 -15.16 -10.25 -2.93
N THR A 124 -16.42 -10.05 -2.53
CA THR A 124 -17.11 -8.77 -2.66
C THR A 124 -16.38 -7.66 -1.91
N PHE A 125 -15.91 -7.95 -0.70
CA PHE A 125 -15.13 -7.02 0.10
C PHE A 125 -13.82 -6.62 -0.61
N ALA A 126 -12.97 -7.59 -0.97
CA ALA A 126 -11.67 -7.26 -1.53
C ALA A 126 -11.78 -6.48 -2.83
N VAL A 127 -12.66 -6.91 -3.75
CA VAL A 127 -12.86 -6.20 -5.02
C VAL A 127 -13.36 -4.78 -4.78
N ALA A 128 -14.30 -4.58 -3.85
CA ALA A 128 -14.78 -3.25 -3.51
C ALA A 128 -13.67 -2.36 -2.94
N VAL A 129 -12.86 -2.88 -2.02
CA VAL A 129 -11.74 -2.12 -1.42
C VAL A 129 -10.66 -1.78 -2.43
N ILE A 130 -10.31 -2.71 -3.32
CA ILE A 130 -9.31 -2.49 -4.37
C ILE A 130 -9.81 -1.40 -5.35
N ARG A 131 -11.09 -1.45 -5.74
CA ARG A 131 -11.72 -0.42 -6.59
C ARG A 131 -11.71 0.95 -5.92
N GLU A 132 -12.17 1.00 -4.67
CA GLU A 132 -12.23 2.24 -3.91
C GLU A 132 -10.83 2.85 -3.70
N ALA A 133 -9.81 2.02 -3.44
CA ALA A 133 -8.43 2.46 -3.34
C ALA A 133 -7.93 3.10 -4.65
N LEU A 134 -8.27 2.52 -5.81
CA LEU A 134 -7.94 3.10 -7.12
C LEU A 134 -8.65 4.44 -7.34
N VAL A 135 -9.95 4.52 -7.03
CA VAL A 135 -10.74 5.75 -7.15
C VAL A 135 -10.16 6.86 -6.28
N GLN A 136 -9.88 6.58 -5.01
CA GLN A 136 -9.33 7.57 -4.08
C GLN A 136 -7.93 8.03 -4.51
N ALA A 137 -7.08 7.12 -5.01
CA ALA A 137 -5.76 7.47 -5.53
C ALA A 137 -5.86 8.37 -6.78
N ALA A 138 -6.80 8.07 -7.69
CA ALA A 138 -7.04 8.85 -8.89
C ALA A 138 -7.57 10.25 -8.56
N VAL A 139 -8.55 10.35 -7.66
CA VAL A 139 -9.11 11.61 -7.17
C VAL A 139 -8.02 12.46 -6.49
N ALA A 140 -7.09 11.85 -5.75
CA ALA A 140 -5.96 12.53 -5.14
C ALA A 140 -4.86 12.96 -6.13
N GLY A 141 -4.92 12.50 -7.39
CA GLY A 141 -3.87 12.72 -8.39
C GLY A 141 -2.57 11.96 -8.08
N ASP A 142 -2.63 10.87 -7.31
CA ASP A 142 -1.43 10.10 -6.95
C ASP A 142 -1.22 8.92 -7.90
N ALA A 143 -0.52 9.19 -8.99
CA ALA A 143 -0.18 8.19 -9.99
C ALA A 143 0.68 7.04 -9.47
N ALA A 144 1.53 7.27 -8.47
CA ALA A 144 2.37 6.20 -7.93
C ALA A 144 1.50 5.18 -7.18
N THR A 145 0.52 5.68 -6.43
CA THR A 145 -0.49 4.87 -5.74
C THR A 145 -1.43 4.18 -6.74
N CYS A 146 -1.91 4.87 -7.80
CA CYS A 146 -2.69 4.24 -8.87
C CYS A 146 -1.92 3.08 -9.54
N ARG A 147 -0.65 3.29 -9.89
CA ARG A 147 0.20 2.26 -10.47
C ARG A 147 0.37 1.07 -9.54
N ALA A 148 0.55 1.30 -8.25
CA ALA A 148 0.67 0.22 -7.27
C ALA A 148 -0.59 -0.67 -7.22
N VAL A 149 -1.78 -0.07 -7.25
CA VAL A 149 -3.05 -0.82 -7.30
C VAL A 149 -3.18 -1.60 -8.61
N LEU A 150 -2.90 -0.97 -9.76
CA LEU A 150 -3.02 -1.60 -11.08
C LEU A 150 -1.95 -2.67 -11.34
N GLN A 151 -0.76 -2.56 -10.77
CA GLN A 151 0.26 -3.61 -10.85
C GLN A 151 -0.20 -4.89 -10.14
N GLU A 152 -0.79 -4.76 -8.95
CA GLU A 152 -1.23 -5.90 -8.15
C GLU A 152 -2.58 -6.48 -8.62
N TYR A 153 -3.50 -5.64 -9.13
CA TYR A 153 -4.87 -6.06 -9.45
C TYR A 153 -5.41 -5.66 -10.82
N GLY A 154 -4.64 -4.97 -11.66
CA GLY A 154 -5.09 -4.56 -12.99
C GLY A 154 -5.36 -5.74 -13.94
N PRO A 155 -5.86 -5.47 -15.16
CA PRO A 155 -6.29 -6.50 -16.13
C PRO A 155 -5.18 -7.49 -16.52
N ASN A 156 -3.92 -7.06 -16.42
CA ASN A 156 -2.74 -7.88 -16.72
C ASN A 156 -1.99 -8.38 -15.47
N SER A 157 -2.53 -8.12 -14.27
CA SER A 157 -1.91 -8.57 -13.02
C SER A 157 -1.96 -10.09 -12.87
N ALA A 158 -1.07 -10.63 -12.05
CA ALA A 158 -1.08 -12.04 -11.67
C ALA A 158 -2.21 -12.39 -10.67
N ALA A 159 -3.01 -11.41 -10.23
CA ALA A 159 -4.13 -11.66 -9.33
C ALA A 159 -5.15 -12.63 -9.95
N ALA A 160 -5.79 -13.41 -9.09
CA ALA A 160 -6.89 -14.28 -9.47
C ALA A 160 -7.96 -13.49 -10.24
N LEU A 161 -8.51 -14.08 -11.31
CA LEU A 161 -9.54 -13.44 -12.15
C LEU A 161 -10.74 -12.96 -11.32
N SER A 162 -11.08 -13.68 -10.24
CA SER A 162 -12.17 -13.33 -9.32
C SER A 162 -11.93 -12.02 -8.55
N ARG A 163 -10.68 -11.56 -8.47
CA ARG A 163 -10.20 -10.38 -7.72
C ARG A 163 -9.65 -9.27 -8.61
N ARG A 164 -9.58 -9.50 -9.92
CA ARG A 164 -8.96 -8.59 -10.88
C ARG A 164 -9.88 -7.42 -11.22
N LEU A 165 -9.30 -6.23 -11.35
CA LEU A 165 -9.96 -5.05 -11.87
C LEU A 165 -10.10 -5.15 -13.39
N GLY A 166 -11.27 -4.77 -13.88
CA GLY A 166 -11.52 -4.62 -15.32
C GLY A 166 -11.05 -3.27 -15.84
N THR A 167 -11.07 -3.11 -17.16
CA THR A 167 -10.88 -1.80 -17.82
C THR A 167 -11.91 -0.77 -17.35
N ASP A 168 -13.15 -1.21 -17.13
CA ASP A 168 -14.24 -0.34 -16.66
C ASP A 168 -13.98 0.24 -15.27
N ASP A 169 -13.23 -0.48 -14.43
CA ASP A 169 -12.87 0.01 -13.08
C ASP A 169 -11.86 1.16 -13.17
N ALA A 170 -10.89 1.07 -14.10
CA ALA A 170 -9.95 2.16 -14.35
C ALA A 170 -10.65 3.38 -14.96
N LEU A 171 -11.55 3.18 -15.92
CA LEU A 171 -12.36 4.24 -16.51
C LEU A 171 -13.26 4.93 -15.46
N THR A 172 -13.82 4.14 -14.54
CA THR A 172 -14.64 4.67 -13.43
C THR A 172 -13.80 5.55 -12.50
N ALA A 173 -12.58 5.13 -12.17
CA ALA A 173 -11.67 5.93 -11.35
C ALA A 173 -11.24 7.24 -12.03
N LEU A 174 -10.94 7.20 -13.33
CA LEU A 174 -10.61 8.39 -14.12
C LEU A 174 -11.80 9.37 -14.22
N LYS A 175 -13.00 8.82 -14.44
CA LYS A 175 -14.23 9.63 -14.44
C LYS A 175 -14.44 10.29 -13.08
N ALA A 176 -14.28 9.56 -11.97
CA ALA A 176 -14.42 10.11 -10.63
C ALA A 176 -13.39 11.23 -10.34
N ALA A 177 -12.14 11.07 -10.79
CA ALA A 177 -11.12 12.11 -10.70
C ALA A 177 -11.49 13.36 -11.51
N SER A 178 -12.02 13.17 -12.72
CA SER A 178 -12.49 14.26 -13.59
C SER A 178 -13.69 15.00 -12.99
N ASP A 179 -14.68 14.25 -12.50
CA ASP A 179 -15.86 14.80 -11.83
C ASP A 179 -15.47 15.59 -10.58
N TRP A 180 -14.54 15.07 -9.76
CA TRP A 180 -14.00 15.79 -8.60
C TRP A 180 -13.31 17.10 -9.01
N HIS A 181 -12.51 17.08 -10.07
CA HIS A 181 -11.83 18.26 -10.56
C HIS A 181 -12.80 19.37 -11.01
N LEU A 182 -13.90 18.99 -11.68
CA LEU A 182 -14.94 19.93 -12.10
C LEU A 182 -15.67 20.56 -10.90
N MET A 183 -15.83 19.80 -9.81
CA MET A 183 -16.55 20.25 -8.61
C MET A 183 -15.66 21.00 -7.60
N SER A 184 -14.33 20.77 -7.64
CA SER A 184 -13.34 21.35 -6.72
C SER A 184 -12.12 21.92 -7.48
N PRO A 185 -12.29 22.98 -8.30
CA PRO A 185 -11.20 23.52 -9.11
C PRO A 185 -10.09 24.11 -8.21
N GLY A 186 -8.86 23.63 -8.40
CA GLY A 186 -7.66 24.17 -7.74
C GLY A 186 -7.11 23.35 -6.56
N GLU A 187 -7.82 22.32 -6.09
CA GLU A 187 -7.36 21.49 -4.94
C GLU A 187 -6.24 20.50 -5.29
N VAL A 188 -6.03 20.19 -6.58
CA VAL A 188 -5.00 19.25 -7.06
C VAL A 188 -4.01 19.95 -8.00
N SER A 189 -2.71 19.90 -7.66
CA SER A 189 -1.63 20.54 -8.44
C SER A 189 -1.45 19.93 -9.84
N GLU A 190 -1.21 20.74 -10.89
CA GLU A 190 -1.04 20.30 -12.30
C GLU A 190 -0.08 19.13 -12.55
N PRO A 191 1.10 19.04 -11.91
CA PRO A 191 2.03 17.92 -12.16
C PRO A 191 1.50 16.56 -11.70
N ARG A 192 0.58 16.55 -10.72
CA ARG A 192 -0.11 15.34 -10.26
C ARG A 192 -1.19 14.88 -11.23
N ARG A 193 -1.70 15.80 -12.08
CA ARG A 193 -2.71 15.53 -13.12
C ARG A 193 -2.12 14.73 -14.28
N GLN A 194 -0.96 15.16 -14.80
CA GLN A 194 -0.29 14.48 -15.92
C GLN A 194 0.13 13.04 -15.61
N ALA A 195 0.48 12.73 -14.36
CA ALA A 195 0.89 11.38 -14.01
C ALA A 195 -0.29 10.38 -13.99
N VAL A 196 -1.53 10.85 -13.79
CA VAL A 196 -2.76 10.05 -13.94
C VAL A 196 -3.08 9.85 -15.43
N ASP A 197 -2.87 10.86 -16.26
CA ASP A 197 -2.98 10.77 -17.73
C ASP A 197 -1.83 9.94 -18.35
N GLU A 198 -0.66 9.82 -17.72
CA GLU A 198 0.41 8.91 -18.15
C GLU A 198 0.07 7.44 -17.89
N VAL A 199 -0.76 7.15 -16.89
CA VAL A 199 -1.40 5.83 -16.74
C VAL A 199 -2.39 5.58 -17.88
N ASP A 200 -3.05 6.64 -18.38
CA ASP A 200 -3.95 6.65 -19.54
C ASP A 200 -3.22 6.42 -20.87
N CYS A 201 -2.05 7.04 -21.11
CA CYS A 201 -1.38 6.99 -22.41
C CYS A 201 -0.26 5.94 -22.55
N GLY A 202 0.43 5.55 -21.47
CA GLY A 202 1.57 4.63 -21.57
C GLY A 202 1.21 3.17 -21.31
N SER A 203 0.36 2.91 -20.30
CA SER A 203 0.05 1.56 -19.83
C SER A 203 -1.26 1.00 -20.36
N VAL A 204 -2.25 1.83 -20.71
CA VAL A 204 -3.50 1.36 -21.33
C VAL A 204 -3.34 1.19 -22.84
N TYR A 205 -2.53 2.01 -23.52
CA TYR A 205 -2.27 1.88 -24.96
C TYR A 205 -1.26 0.78 -25.33
N GLN A 206 -0.24 0.49 -24.51
CA GLN A 206 0.63 -0.69 -24.75
C GLN A 206 -0.14 -2.02 -24.64
N VAL A 207 -1.23 -2.03 -23.86
CA VAL A 207 -2.15 -3.16 -23.71
C VAL A 207 -3.07 -3.32 -24.93
N MET A 208 -3.31 -2.26 -25.70
CA MET A 208 -4.12 -2.32 -26.94
C MET A 208 -3.32 -2.71 -28.19
N LEU A 209 -1.98 -2.64 -28.20
CA LEU A 209 -1.16 -2.86 -29.40
C LEU A 209 -0.33 -4.17 -29.39
N SER A 210 -0.44 -4.99 -28.34
CA SER A 210 0.26 -6.30 -28.24
C SER A 210 -0.68 -7.49 -28.14
N GLY A 211 -1.96 -7.31 -28.51
CA GLY A 211 -2.95 -8.38 -28.68
C GLY A 211 -3.25 -8.62 -30.16
#